data_AF-A0A7Y5KEH6-F1
#
_entry.id   AF-A0A7Y5KEH6-F1
#
_cell.length_a   1.000
_cell.length_b   1.000
_cell.length_c   1.000
_cell.angle_alpha   90.00
_cell.angle_beta   90.00
_cell.angle_gamma   90.00
#
_symmetry.space_group_name_H-M   'P 1'
#
loop_
_entity.id
_entity.type
_entity.pdbx_description
1 polymer ?
#
loop_
_entity_poly.entity_id
_entity_poly.type
_entity_poly.pdbx_seq_one_letter_code
_entity_poly.pdbx_strand_id
1 'polypeptide(L)'
;MSLTPDLSAINDEIRGYAREYGLDFYETIFEMIEYDELNEIASLGGFPTRYPHWRFGMEYEELAKSYSYGLSKIYEMVINNDPCYAYLMRCNNLVDQKLVMAHVYGHCDFFKNNLWFSKTNRKMMDEMANHATRVRRYVEQYGEDRVEDFIDVCLTIENLVDPHLPFRGQ
;
A
#
# COMPACT_ATOMS: atom_id res chain seq x y z
N MET A 1 14.19 -1.02 2.76
CA MET A 1 15.58 -1.54 2.53
C MET A 1 15.71 -1.94 1.06
N SER A 2 16.86 -1.69 0.42
CA SER A 2 17.04 -2.01 -1.01
C SER A 2 17.09 -3.51 -1.29
N LEU A 3 16.68 -3.91 -2.50
CA LEU A 3 16.86 -5.27 -3.02
C LEU A 3 18.31 -5.76 -2.85
N THR A 4 18.49 -7.07 -2.69
CA THR A 4 19.82 -7.68 -2.84
C THR A 4 20.30 -7.55 -4.30
N PRO A 5 21.62 -7.55 -4.57
CA PRO A 5 22.14 -7.42 -5.94
C PRO A 5 21.56 -8.44 -6.91
N ASP A 6 21.39 -9.69 -6.48
CA ASP A 6 20.81 -10.76 -7.29
C ASP A 6 19.34 -10.49 -7.65
N LEU A 7 18.54 -10.04 -6.68
CA LEU A 7 17.13 -9.68 -6.91
C LEU A 7 17.01 -8.42 -7.77
N SER A 8 17.95 -7.48 -7.65
CA SER A 8 17.98 -6.31 -8.53
C SER A 8 18.22 -6.71 -9.98
N ALA A 9 19.17 -7.62 -10.25
CA ALA A 9 19.43 -8.11 -11.60
C ALA A 9 18.22 -8.86 -12.18
N ILE A 10 17.55 -9.67 -11.36
CA ILE A 10 16.30 -10.35 -11.75
C ILE A 10 15.18 -9.35 -12.04
N ASN A 11 15.03 -8.31 -11.21
CA ASN A 11 14.05 -7.26 -11.43
C ASN A 11 14.29 -6.54 -12.76
N ASP A 12 15.54 -6.24 -13.10
CA ASP A 12 15.90 -5.62 -14.39
C ASP A 12 15.57 -6.54 -15.58
N GLU A 13 15.82 -7.86 -15.44
CA GLU A 13 15.46 -8.87 -16.45
C GLU A 13 13.94 -8.93 -16.66
N ILE A 14 13.16 -9.03 -15.58
CA ILE A 14 11.70 -9.09 -15.61
C ILE A 14 11.13 -7.79 -16.18
N ARG A 15 11.69 -6.63 -15.82
CA ARG A 15 11.32 -5.33 -16.38
C ARG A 15 11.54 -5.31 -17.90
N GLY A 16 12.65 -5.90 -18.36
CA GLY A 16 12.95 -6.08 -19.78
C GLY A 16 11.86 -6.86 -20.50
N TYR A 17 11.51 -8.04 -19.97
CA TYR A 17 10.43 -8.86 -20.52
C TYR A 17 9.10 -8.12 -20.52
N ALA A 18 8.72 -7.48 -19.41
CA ALA A 18 7.47 -6.72 -19.31
C ALA A 18 7.33 -5.66 -20.42
N ARG A 19 8.43 -4.95 -20.73
CA ARG A 19 8.47 -3.98 -21.84
C ARG A 19 8.42 -4.65 -23.21
N GLU A 20 9.08 -5.79 -23.39
CA GLU A 20 9.04 -6.56 -24.65
C GLU A 20 7.62 -7.04 -24.97
N TYR A 21 6.85 -7.45 -23.95
CA TYR A 21 5.43 -7.78 -24.07
C TYR A 21 4.51 -6.56 -24.27
N GLY A 22 5.07 -5.34 -24.27
CA GLY A 22 4.33 -4.10 -24.55
C GLY A 22 3.58 -3.51 -23.36
N LEU A 23 3.92 -3.90 -22.12
CA LEU A 23 3.32 -3.31 -20.92
C LEU A 23 3.81 -1.87 -20.69
N ASP A 24 2.90 -0.99 -20.32
CA ASP A 24 3.16 0.40 -19.96
C ASP A 24 2.83 0.65 -18.48
N PHE A 25 3.87 0.63 -17.64
CA PHE A 25 3.77 0.78 -16.18
C PHE A 25 4.54 2.03 -15.69
N TYR A 26 4.29 2.47 -14.45
CA TYR A 26 5.07 3.53 -13.79
C TYR A 26 6.45 3.03 -13.39
N GLU A 27 7.32 3.92 -12.91
CA GLU A 27 8.54 3.49 -12.25
C GLU A 27 8.20 2.62 -11.03
N THR A 28 8.60 1.34 -11.05
CA THR A 28 8.31 0.39 -9.98
C THR A 28 9.53 0.22 -9.09
N ILE A 29 9.38 0.56 -7.82
CA ILE A 29 10.37 0.43 -6.76
C ILE A 29 10.01 -0.77 -5.90
N PHE A 30 10.90 -1.75 -5.86
CA PHE A 30 10.74 -2.91 -4.99
C PHE A 30 11.56 -2.74 -3.72
N GLU A 31 10.94 -3.01 -2.58
CA GLU A 31 11.59 -3.01 -1.27
C GLU A 31 11.43 -4.38 -0.61
N MET A 32 12.52 -4.87 -0.03
CA MET A 32 12.49 -6.08 0.78
C MET A 32 12.10 -5.72 2.20
N ILE A 33 11.11 -6.42 2.74
CA ILE A 33 10.66 -6.24 4.12
C ILE A 33 10.50 -7.58 4.83
N GLU A 34 10.62 -7.52 6.14
CA GLU A 34 10.27 -8.61 7.04
C GLU A 34 8.76 -8.72 7.22
N TYR A 35 8.33 -9.82 7.82
CA TYR A 35 6.91 -10.11 8.02
C TYR A 35 6.23 -9.18 9.04
N ASP A 36 6.94 -8.79 10.10
CA ASP A 36 6.47 -7.81 11.08
C ASP A 36 6.26 -6.44 10.43
N GLU A 37 7.26 -5.95 9.68
CA GLU A 37 7.18 -4.71 8.91
C GLU A 37 6.01 -4.73 7.91
N LEU A 38 5.76 -5.87 7.26
CA LEU A 38 4.63 -6.01 6.33
C LEU A 38 3.29 -5.89 7.05
N ASN A 39 3.13 -6.51 8.21
CA ASN A 39 1.90 -6.36 8.98
C ASN A 39 1.69 -4.92 9.46
N GLU A 40 2.76 -4.23 9.85
CA GLU A 40 2.69 -2.81 10.23
C GLU A 40 2.18 -1.98 9.06
N ILE A 41 2.81 -2.10 7.89
CA ILE A 41 2.42 -1.37 6.68
C ILE A 41 1.00 -1.74 6.24
N ALA A 42 0.66 -3.03 6.29
CA ALA A 42 -0.66 -3.53 5.92
C ALA A 42 -1.76 -3.01 6.86
N SER A 43 -1.50 -2.94 8.16
CA SER A 43 -2.41 -2.35 9.14
C SER A 43 -2.68 -0.87 8.87
N LEU A 44 -1.73 -0.18 8.25
CA LEU A 44 -1.89 1.21 7.82
C LEU A 44 -2.53 1.33 6.42
N GLY A 45 -3.04 0.23 5.84
CA GLY A 45 -3.64 0.22 4.52
C GLY A 45 -2.62 0.34 3.39
N GLY A 46 -1.36 -0.01 3.65
CA GLY A 46 -0.26 0.11 2.71
C GLY A 46 0.50 1.42 2.76
N PHE A 47 0.06 2.41 3.56
CA PHE A 47 0.70 3.73 3.62
C PHE A 47 1.59 3.86 4.86
N PRO A 48 2.92 4.08 4.72
CA PRO A 48 3.82 4.13 5.87
C PRO A 48 3.51 5.25 6.87
N THR A 49 2.89 6.33 6.40
CA THR A 49 2.50 7.48 7.24
C THR A 49 1.00 7.66 7.20
N ARG A 50 0.35 7.43 8.34
CA ARG A 50 -1.08 7.65 8.55
C ARG A 50 -1.31 8.44 9.84
N TYR A 51 -2.54 8.94 10.02
CA TYR A 51 -2.92 9.57 11.28
C TYR A 51 -2.88 8.54 12.43
N PRO A 52 -2.53 8.95 13.65
CA PRO A 52 -2.54 8.03 14.78
C PRO A 52 -3.98 7.64 15.13
N HIS A 53 -4.23 6.34 15.31
CA HIS A 53 -5.52 5.80 15.73
C HIS A 53 -5.39 4.37 16.25
N TRP A 54 -6.09 4.03 17.32
CA TRP A 54 -6.03 2.72 17.98
C TRP A 54 -6.44 1.55 17.07
N ARG A 55 -7.38 1.79 16.13
CA ARG A 55 -7.84 0.80 15.13
C ARG A 55 -6.69 0.13 14.39
N PHE A 56 -5.64 0.87 14.01
CA PHE A 56 -4.52 0.29 13.27
C PHE A 56 -3.73 -0.70 14.12
N GLY A 57 -3.63 -0.46 15.43
CA GLY A 57 -3.06 -1.43 16.37
C GLY A 57 -3.90 -2.72 16.47
N MET A 58 -5.23 -2.61 16.43
CA MET A 58 -6.09 -3.79 16.36
C MET A 58 -5.95 -4.55 15.05
N GLU A 59 -5.92 -3.85 13.91
CA GLU A 59 -5.73 -4.47 12.60
C GLU A 59 -4.36 -5.18 12.52
N TYR A 60 -3.31 -4.58 13.08
CA TYR A 60 -2.00 -5.22 13.21
C TYR A 60 -2.08 -6.53 14.00
N GLU A 61 -2.74 -6.52 15.17
CA GLU A 61 -2.91 -7.71 16.01
C GLU A 61 -3.66 -8.84 15.28
N GLU A 62 -4.68 -8.50 14.49
CA GLU A 62 -5.44 -9.46 13.68
C GLU A 62 -4.58 -10.07 12.57
N LEU A 63 -3.86 -9.23 11.81
CA LEU A 63 -2.95 -9.67 10.75
C LEU A 63 -1.81 -10.53 11.31
N ALA A 64 -1.22 -10.10 12.42
CA ALA A 64 -0.12 -10.79 13.08
C ALA A 64 -0.50 -12.19 13.56
N LYS A 65 -1.70 -12.33 14.15
CA LYS A 65 -2.24 -13.62 14.56
C LYS A 65 -2.60 -14.50 13.37
N SER A 66 -3.26 -13.93 12.36
CA SER A 66 -3.70 -14.67 11.18
C SER A 66 -2.53 -15.33 10.45
N TYR A 67 -1.41 -14.63 10.30
CA TYR A 67 -0.21 -15.24 9.72
C TYR A 67 0.51 -16.20 10.68
N SER A 68 0.58 -15.89 11.99
CA SER A 68 1.19 -16.82 12.97
C SER A 68 0.47 -18.17 13.02
N TYR A 69 -0.85 -18.17 12.80
CA TYR A 69 -1.68 -19.38 12.69
C TYR A 69 -1.73 -19.96 11.28
N GLY A 70 -1.04 -19.38 10.31
CA GLY A 70 -1.01 -19.84 8.92
C GLY A 70 -2.34 -19.66 8.16
N LEU A 71 -3.23 -18.81 8.65
CA LEU A 71 -4.53 -18.52 8.04
C LEU A 71 -4.41 -17.58 6.82
N SER A 72 -3.38 -16.73 6.81
CA SER A 72 -3.12 -15.77 5.72
C SER A 72 -1.63 -15.63 5.46
N LYS A 73 -1.24 -15.57 4.18
CA LYS A 73 0.12 -15.23 3.76
C LYS A 73 0.06 -14.13 2.71
N ILE A 74 0.64 -12.98 3.04
CA ILE A 74 0.76 -11.85 2.11
C ILE A 74 2.07 -12.05 1.35
N TYR A 75 2.00 -12.25 0.03
CA TYR A 75 3.20 -12.43 -0.80
C TYR A 75 3.84 -11.10 -1.20
N GLU A 76 2.99 -10.09 -1.40
CA GLU A 76 3.35 -8.72 -1.75
C GLU A 76 2.32 -7.74 -1.22
N MET A 77 2.75 -6.48 -1.12
CA MET A 77 1.86 -5.34 -0.99
C MET A 77 2.28 -4.26 -1.98
N VAL A 78 1.34 -3.78 -2.79
CA VAL A 78 1.60 -2.79 -3.85
C VAL A 78 0.81 -1.52 -3.61
N ILE A 79 1.52 -0.39 -3.57
CA ILE A 79 0.92 0.94 -3.59
C ILE A 79 0.98 1.46 -5.02
N ASN A 80 -0.19 1.54 -5.65
CA ASN A 80 -0.35 2.06 -7.02
C ASN A 80 -0.24 3.59 -7.04
N ASN A 81 0.99 4.08 -6.94
CA ASN A 81 1.36 5.49 -6.95
C ASN A 81 2.30 5.76 -8.15
N ASP A 82 2.70 7.01 -8.37
CA ASP A 82 3.76 7.37 -9.34
C ASP A 82 4.91 8.06 -8.58
N PRO A 83 6.00 7.34 -8.23
CA PRO A 83 6.32 5.95 -8.61
C PRO A 83 5.50 4.90 -7.83
N CYS A 84 5.42 3.69 -8.40
CA CYS A 84 4.75 2.52 -7.83
C CYS A 84 5.67 1.84 -6.82
N TYR A 85 5.18 1.57 -5.61
CA TYR A 85 5.95 0.91 -4.56
C TYR A 85 5.43 -0.50 -4.35
N ALA A 86 6.33 -1.48 -4.34
CA ALA A 86 6.00 -2.87 -4.08
C ALA A 86 6.90 -3.45 -2.99
N TYR A 87 6.27 -4.00 -1.97
CA TYR A 87 6.94 -4.64 -0.86
C TYR A 87 6.99 -6.15 -1.05
N LEU A 88 8.20 -6.70 -1.02
CA LEU A 88 8.49 -8.12 -1.20
C LEU A 88 8.85 -8.74 0.15
N MET A 89 8.23 -9.87 0.48
CA MET A 89 8.56 -10.62 1.69
C MET A 89 9.92 -11.29 1.57
N ARG A 90 10.78 -11.12 2.59
CA ARG A 90 12.11 -11.76 2.63
C ARG A 90 12.06 -13.28 2.62
N CYS A 91 11.04 -13.88 3.23
CA CYS A 91 10.91 -15.33 3.34
C CYS A 91 10.42 -16.02 2.06
N ASN A 92 10.08 -15.28 1.00
CA ASN A 92 9.66 -15.86 -0.28
C ASN A 92 10.84 -16.56 -0.96
N ASN A 93 10.57 -17.73 -1.55
CA ASN A 93 11.58 -18.43 -2.35
C ASN A 93 11.90 -17.63 -3.61
N LEU A 94 13.04 -17.91 -4.25
CA LEU A 94 13.45 -17.19 -5.46
C LEU A 94 12.40 -17.24 -6.59
N VAL A 95 11.74 -18.39 -6.77
CA VAL A 95 10.68 -18.53 -7.77
C VAL A 95 9.47 -17.66 -7.42
N ASP A 96 9.09 -17.60 -6.15
CA ASP A 96 8.00 -16.76 -5.67
C ASP A 96 8.34 -15.28 -5.89
N GLN A 97 9.57 -14.85 -5.58
CA GLN A 97 10.03 -13.48 -5.84
C GLN A 97 9.89 -13.10 -7.31
N LYS A 98 10.32 -13.98 -8.23
CA LYS A 98 10.19 -13.75 -9.67
C LYS A 98 8.74 -13.62 -10.11
N LEU A 99 7.88 -14.51 -9.62
CA LEU A 99 6.46 -14.51 -9.95
C LEU A 99 5.78 -13.23 -9.48
N VAL A 100 6.05 -12.85 -8.23
CA VAL A 100 5.58 -11.63 -7.59
C VAL A 100 6.06 -10.38 -8.34
N MET A 101 7.36 -10.27 -8.65
CA MET A 101 7.87 -9.15 -9.45
C MET A 101 7.18 -9.02 -10.82
N ALA A 102 7.00 -10.14 -11.54
CA ALA A 102 6.30 -10.14 -12.81
C ALA A 102 4.83 -9.74 -12.65
N HIS A 103 4.17 -10.21 -11.59
CA HIS A 103 2.80 -9.86 -11.24
C HIS A 103 2.65 -8.36 -10.94
N VAL A 104 3.54 -7.77 -10.14
CA VAL A 104 3.56 -6.33 -9.83
C VAL A 104 3.65 -5.48 -11.10
N TYR A 105 4.49 -5.86 -12.06
CA TYR A 105 4.57 -5.11 -13.33
C TYR A 105 3.26 -5.16 -14.12
N GLY A 106 2.61 -6.32 -14.18
CA GLY A 106 1.28 -6.45 -14.78
C GLY A 106 0.21 -5.65 -14.01
N HIS A 107 0.27 -5.67 -12.68
CA HIS A 107 -0.60 -4.86 -11.83
C HIS A 107 -0.42 -3.36 -12.10
N CYS A 108 0.81 -2.88 -12.15
CA CYS A 108 1.11 -1.47 -12.38
C CYS A 108 0.62 -1.00 -13.76
N ASP A 109 0.83 -1.81 -14.81
CA ASP A 109 0.28 -1.55 -16.14
C ASP A 109 -1.25 -1.48 -16.12
N PHE A 110 -1.90 -2.47 -15.50
CA PHE A 110 -3.35 -2.51 -15.37
C PHE A 110 -3.88 -1.25 -14.66
N PHE A 111 -3.31 -0.88 -13.51
CA PHE A 111 -3.75 0.30 -12.76
C PHE A 111 -3.48 1.60 -13.52
N LYS A 112 -2.39 1.69 -14.27
CA LYS A 112 -2.04 2.86 -15.08
C LYS A 112 -3.03 3.07 -16.24
N ASN A 113 -3.40 1.99 -16.93
CA ASN A 113 -4.15 2.05 -18.19
C ASN A 113 -5.65 1.79 -18.03
N ASN A 114 -6.12 1.40 -16.84
CA ASN A 114 -7.52 1.12 -16.60
C ASN A 114 -8.34 2.41 -16.39
N LEU A 115 -9.42 2.56 -17.16
CA LEU A 115 -10.32 3.71 -17.11
C LEU A 115 -10.96 3.93 -15.74
N TRP A 116 -11.34 2.86 -15.05
CA TRP A 116 -11.96 2.93 -13.72
C TRP A 116 -10.99 3.52 -12.69
N PHE A 117 -9.72 3.14 -12.75
CA PHE A 117 -8.66 3.62 -11.86
C PHE A 117 -8.03 4.95 -12.30
N SER A 118 -8.42 5.48 -13.46
CA SER A 118 -7.89 6.77 -13.97
C SER A 118 -8.12 7.94 -13.02
N LYS A 119 -9.12 7.86 -12.14
CA LYS A 119 -9.47 8.88 -11.14
C LYS A 119 -8.80 8.68 -9.78
N THR A 120 -8.07 7.58 -9.59
CA THR A 120 -7.34 7.31 -8.35
C THR A 120 -6.18 8.30 -8.22
N ASN A 121 -6.01 8.89 -7.03
CA ASN A 121 -4.89 9.80 -6.78
C ASN A 121 -3.56 9.03 -6.88
N ARG A 122 -2.66 9.51 -7.74
CA ARG A 122 -1.32 8.96 -7.98
C ARG A 122 -0.24 9.53 -7.07
N LYS A 123 -0.63 10.34 -6.08
CA LYS A 123 0.19 10.92 -5.01
C LYS A 123 -0.41 10.63 -3.64
N MET A 124 -0.98 9.45 -3.48
CA MET A 124 -1.70 9.06 -2.26
C MET A 124 -0.75 9.03 -1.05
N MET A 125 0.53 8.68 -1.24
CA MET A 125 1.54 8.73 -0.19
C MET A 125 1.67 10.14 0.41
N ASP A 126 1.78 11.17 -0.43
CA ASP A 126 1.87 12.56 0.00
C ASP A 126 0.57 13.03 0.66
N GLU A 127 -0.58 12.62 0.12
CA GLU A 127 -1.88 13.00 0.64
C GLU A 127 -2.12 12.42 2.05
N MET A 128 -1.81 11.12 2.24
CA MET A 128 -1.91 10.47 3.56
C MET A 128 -0.96 11.09 4.58
N ALA A 129 0.26 11.43 4.19
CA ALA A 129 1.21 12.14 5.06
C ALA A 129 0.66 13.53 5.48
N ASN A 130 0.10 14.29 4.53
CA ASN A 130 -0.53 15.57 4.80
C ASN A 130 -1.75 15.44 5.74
N HIS A 131 -2.55 14.39 5.57
CA HIS A 131 -3.67 14.08 6.47
C HIS A 131 -3.17 13.76 7.88
N ALA A 132 -2.12 12.95 8.01
CA ALA A 132 -1.50 12.63 9.29
C ALA A 132 -1.03 13.90 10.03
N THR A 133 -0.32 14.81 9.34
CA THR A 133 0.08 16.10 9.91
C THR A 133 -1.13 16.94 10.32
N ARG A 134 -2.20 16.95 9.51
CA ARG A 134 -3.42 17.71 9.83
C ARG A 134 -4.10 17.19 11.10
N VAL A 135 -4.23 15.87 11.25
CA VAL A 135 -4.81 15.26 12.44
C VAL A 135 -3.95 15.55 13.67
N ARG A 136 -2.62 15.44 13.58
CA ARG A 136 -1.71 15.78 14.70
C ARG A 136 -1.90 17.21 15.18
N ARG A 137 -2.04 18.19 14.27
CA ARG A 137 -2.36 19.58 14.66
C ARG A 137 -3.68 19.70 15.40
N TYR A 138 -4.71 18.92 15.02
CA TYR A 138 -5.97 18.92 15.75
C TYR A 138 -5.83 18.29 17.13
N VAL A 139 -5.05 17.23 17.27
CA VAL A 139 -4.75 16.62 18.58
C VAL A 139 -4.04 17.64 19.48
N GLU A 140 -3.04 18.36 18.96
CA GLU A 140 -2.34 19.43 19.71
C GLU A 140 -3.29 20.55 20.15
N GLN A 141 -4.28 20.90 19.33
CA GLN A 141 -5.20 22.01 19.60
C GLN A 141 -6.38 21.62 20.50
N TYR A 142 -6.91 20.41 20.35
CA TYR A 142 -8.20 20.00 20.92
C TYR A 142 -8.11 18.84 21.91
N GLY A 143 -6.94 18.23 22.07
CA GLY A 143 -6.73 17.02 22.87
C GLY A 143 -6.94 15.74 22.07
N GLU A 144 -6.28 14.67 22.51
CA GLU A 144 -6.31 13.35 21.86
C GLU A 144 -7.70 12.73 21.90
N ASP A 145 -8.28 12.53 23.09
CA ASP A 145 -9.59 11.92 23.31
C ASP A 145 -10.68 12.52 22.42
N ARG A 146 -10.74 13.86 22.35
CA ARG A 146 -11.77 14.56 21.58
C ARG A 146 -11.64 14.33 20.07
N VAL A 147 -10.41 14.26 19.57
CA VAL A 147 -10.15 14.02 18.14
C VAL A 147 -10.38 12.56 17.80
N GLU A 148 -9.97 11.65 18.68
CA GLU A 148 -10.22 10.21 18.55
C GLU A 148 -11.72 9.90 18.52
N ASP A 149 -12.50 10.38 19.50
CA ASP A 149 -13.96 10.23 19.55
C ASP A 149 -14.62 10.69 18.25
N PHE A 150 -14.15 11.81 17.70
CA PHE A 150 -14.67 12.34 16.44
C PHE A 150 -14.32 11.44 15.25
N ILE A 151 -13.08 10.95 15.18
CA ILE A 151 -12.65 10.02 14.13
C ILE A 151 -13.44 8.72 14.23
N ASP A 152 -13.63 8.16 15.42
CA ASP A 152 -14.43 6.95 15.65
C ASP A 152 -15.84 7.08 15.09
N VAL A 153 -16.52 8.21 15.36
CA VAL A 153 -17.84 8.49 14.77
C VAL A 153 -17.76 8.54 13.24
N CYS A 154 -16.75 9.18 12.67
CA CYS A 154 -16.57 9.23 11.21
C CYS A 154 -16.34 7.83 10.61
N LEU A 155 -15.58 6.97 11.30
CA LEU A 155 -15.28 5.61 10.84
C LEU A 155 -16.53 4.73 10.79
N THR A 156 -17.58 5.01 11.59
CA THR A 156 -18.84 4.24 11.53
C THR A 156 -19.57 4.33 10.17
N ILE A 157 -19.27 5.34 9.36
CA ILE A 157 -19.89 5.57 8.05
C ILE A 157 -18.90 5.48 6.88
N GLU A 158 -17.63 5.13 7.14
CA GLU A 158 -16.56 5.09 6.13
C GLU A 158 -16.95 4.21 4.92
N ASN A 159 -17.54 3.05 5.18
CA ASN A 159 -17.98 2.10 4.16
C ASN A 159 -19.22 2.55 3.37
N LEU A 160 -19.84 3.67 3.73
CA LEU A 160 -21.00 4.24 3.04
C LEU A 160 -20.63 5.39 2.10
N VAL A 161 -19.36 5.80 2.07
CA VAL A 161 -18.88 6.88 1.21
C VAL A 161 -18.61 6.35 -0.20
N ASP A 162 -19.22 6.95 -1.22
CA ASP A 162 -18.89 6.69 -2.63
C ASP A 162 -17.68 7.54 -3.05
N PRO A 163 -16.49 6.95 -3.23
CA PRO A 163 -15.28 7.68 -3.62
C PRO A 163 -15.37 8.24 -5.05
N HIS A 164 -16.28 7.73 -5.88
CA HIS A 164 -16.49 8.20 -7.25
C HIS A 164 -17.53 9.32 -7.36
N LEU A 165 -18.25 9.64 -6.27
CA LEU A 165 -19.28 10.68 -6.25
C LEU A 165 -18.82 12.03 -6.84
N PRO A 166 -17.60 12.53 -6.55
CA PRO A 166 -17.11 13.81 -7.11
C PRO A 166 -16.93 13.81 -8.63
N PHE A 167 -16.89 12.62 -9.26
CA PHE A 167 -16.68 12.47 -10.71
C PHE A 167 -17.98 12.16 -11.47
N ARG A 168 -19.12 11.98 -10.79
CA ARG A 168 -20.45 11.79 -11.42
C ARG A 168 -20.98 13.13 -11.97
N GLY A 169 -20.45 13.57 -13.10
CA GLY A 169 -20.86 14.82 -13.75
C GLY A 169 -19.82 15.47 -14.64
N GLN A 170 -18.64 14.86 -14.76
CA GLN A 170 -17.60 15.21 -15.73
C GLN A 170 -17.73 14.37 -16.99
#